data_AF-A0A1Y5F6N5-F1
#
_entry.id   AF-A0A1Y5F6N5-F1
#
_cell.length_a   1.000
_cell.length_b   1.000
_cell.length_c   1.000
_cell.angle_alpha   90.00
_cell.angle_beta   90.00
_cell.angle_gamma   90.00
#
_symmetry.space_group_name_H-M   'P 1'
#
loop_
_entity.id
_entity.type
_entity.pdbx_description
1 polymer ?
#
loop_
_entity_poly.entity_id
_entity_poly.type
_entity_poly.pdbx_seq_one_letter_code
_entity_poly.pdbx_strand_id
1 'polypeptide(L)'
;MDSLFSMDVAFYLSRSVELLSAVFIFTVGSFILYSLVLYIKDSTQKESTILRNYPLIGRFRFLFEKMGEFFRQYFFAMDREELPFNRAQRNWVYRAAKNLDSTIAFGSTKDLRQPGAIIFVNCPFPKLDHENAALGPMMIGPYCEKPYSTSSVFNISGMSFGAISKPAVQALSHGAKKAGCWFNTGEGGLSPYHLEGDCDLVYQIGTAKYGVRDKHGNLSNDKLKQVAQHQQIKMFEIKLSQGAKPGKGGILPGLKVTKEISHIRGIPVKQDSISPNRHLDVNSPAELLDLIQRIRSVTGKPVGFKTVVSSWQWLDELCGLINSRGEESAPDFITVDGGDGGTGAAPMSLIDNVGLTLTEALPAVENVLIKHGLRQRIRIIASGKRINPTEVAWALCAGADFVTSARGFMFALGCIQALQCNKNTCPTGITTHNPDLQRGLDPANKANRVANYQKNLVKEVSIIAHSCGVAGPRRLHRQHARIVTPNGLSIPLDELQPYPKM
;
A
#
# COMPACT_ATOMS: atom_id res chain seq x y z
N MET A 1 -35.87 -15.66 -67.39
CA MET A 1 -35.85 -15.19 -65.98
C MET A 1 -34.43 -14.90 -65.49
N ASP A 2 -33.38 -15.47 -66.12
CA ASP A 2 -31.98 -15.26 -65.72
C ASP A 2 -31.35 -13.91 -66.12
N SER A 3 -31.93 -13.16 -67.08
CA SER A 3 -31.39 -11.86 -67.52
C SER A 3 -31.85 -10.68 -66.68
N LEU A 4 -32.95 -10.81 -65.94
CA LEU A 4 -33.47 -9.77 -65.04
C LEU A 4 -32.72 -9.78 -63.70
N PHE A 5 -32.41 -10.98 -63.18
CA PHE A 5 -31.62 -11.15 -61.96
C PHE A 5 -30.17 -10.68 -62.10
N SER A 6 -29.56 -10.84 -63.28
CA SER A 6 -28.19 -10.39 -63.54
C SER A 6 -28.07 -8.87 -63.69
N MET A 7 -29.11 -8.21 -64.20
CA MET A 7 -29.17 -6.76 -64.38
C MET A 7 -29.31 -6.01 -63.04
N ASP A 8 -30.14 -6.52 -62.13
CA ASP A 8 -30.31 -5.94 -60.79
C ASP A 8 -29.02 -6.07 -59.97
N VAL A 9 -28.36 -7.23 -60.01
CA VAL A 9 -27.09 -7.45 -59.30
C VAL A 9 -25.98 -6.53 -59.83
N ALA A 10 -25.87 -6.35 -61.15
CA ALA A 10 -24.90 -5.42 -61.75
C ALA A 10 -25.17 -3.96 -61.35
N PHE A 11 -26.45 -3.56 -61.29
CA PHE A 11 -26.85 -2.22 -60.85
C PHE A 11 -26.53 -1.97 -59.36
N TYR A 12 -26.85 -2.92 -58.47
CA TYR A 12 -26.51 -2.81 -57.04
C TYR A 12 -24.99 -2.84 -56.80
N LEU A 13 -24.23 -3.62 -57.56
CA LEU A 13 -22.76 -3.61 -57.52
C LEU A 13 -22.19 -2.25 -57.93
N SER A 14 -22.66 -1.70 -59.05
CA SER A 14 -22.23 -0.38 -59.52
C SER A 14 -22.54 0.72 -58.51
N ARG A 15 -23.76 0.74 -57.95
CA ARG A 15 -24.15 1.70 -56.90
C ARG A 15 -23.37 1.54 -55.61
N SER A 16 -23.02 0.31 -55.23
CA SER A 16 -22.18 0.04 -54.06
C SER A 16 -20.76 0.54 -54.27
N VAL A 17 -20.19 0.33 -55.46
CA VAL A 17 -18.86 0.84 -55.82
C VAL A 17 -18.84 2.37 -55.87
N GLU A 18 -19.87 3.01 -56.42
CA GLU A 18 -20.03 4.46 -56.39
C GLU A 18 -20.12 5.01 -54.97
N LEU A 19 -20.93 4.40 -54.10
CA LEU A 19 -21.06 4.79 -52.71
C LEU A 19 -19.73 4.62 -51.95
N LEU A 20 -19.05 3.48 -52.12
CA LEU A 20 -17.74 3.23 -51.51
C LEU A 20 -16.69 4.23 -51.99
N SER A 21 -16.70 4.57 -53.27
CA SER A 21 -15.80 5.57 -53.87
C SER A 21 -16.09 6.97 -53.33
N ALA A 22 -17.36 7.35 -53.22
CA ALA A 22 -17.78 8.63 -52.65
C ALA A 22 -17.40 8.73 -51.16
N VAL A 23 -17.62 7.68 -50.37
CA VAL A 23 -17.21 7.60 -48.97
C VAL A 23 -15.69 7.68 -48.84
N PHE A 24 -14.94 7.00 -49.71
CA PHE A 24 -13.48 7.05 -49.72
C PHE A 24 -12.97 8.47 -50.02
N ILE A 25 -13.46 9.10 -51.09
CA ILE A 25 -13.09 10.48 -51.46
C ILE A 25 -13.44 11.45 -50.33
N PHE A 26 -14.63 11.34 -49.76
CA PHE A 26 -15.05 12.19 -48.65
C PHE A 26 -14.16 11.99 -47.40
N THR A 27 -13.81 10.75 -47.09
CA THR A 27 -12.94 10.42 -45.94
C THR A 27 -11.53 10.98 -46.14
N VAL A 28 -10.95 10.77 -47.33
CA VAL A 28 -9.61 11.30 -47.67
C VAL A 28 -9.63 12.83 -47.67
N GLY A 29 -10.63 13.45 -48.29
CA GLY A 29 -10.79 14.91 -48.30
C GLY A 29 -10.94 15.49 -46.89
N SER A 30 -11.76 14.86 -46.05
CA SER A 30 -11.93 15.25 -44.64
C SER A 30 -10.63 15.11 -43.84
N PHE A 31 -9.87 14.05 -44.07
CA PHE A 31 -8.57 13.82 -43.43
C PHE A 31 -7.52 14.87 -43.83
N ILE A 32 -7.46 15.22 -45.12
CA ILE A 32 -6.56 16.27 -45.64
C ILE A 32 -6.94 17.61 -45.03
N LEU A 33 -8.24 17.96 -45.03
CA LEU A 33 -8.72 19.21 -44.46
C LEU A 33 -8.40 19.29 -42.96
N TYR A 34 -8.67 18.22 -42.21
CA TYR A 34 -8.35 18.14 -40.78
C TYR A 34 -6.84 18.29 -40.53
N SER A 35 -6.01 17.64 -41.35
CA SER A 35 -4.55 17.77 -41.28
C SER A 35 -4.10 19.20 -41.58
N LEU A 36 -4.71 19.88 -42.55
CA LEU A 36 -4.40 21.28 -42.86
C LEU A 36 -4.75 22.20 -41.68
N VAL A 37 -5.93 22.01 -41.09
CA VAL A 37 -6.37 22.76 -39.90
C VAL A 37 -5.41 22.55 -38.73
N LEU A 38 -5.01 21.30 -38.47
CA LEU A 38 -4.03 20.99 -37.43
C LEU A 38 -2.65 21.58 -37.74
N TYR A 39 -2.20 21.54 -38.99
CA TYR A 39 -0.93 22.12 -39.42
C TYR A 39 -0.88 23.63 -39.14
N ILE A 40 -1.94 24.36 -39.52
CA ILE A 40 -2.06 25.80 -39.26
C ILE A 40 -2.09 26.05 -37.76
N LYS A 41 -2.89 25.30 -36.99
CA LYS A 41 -2.93 25.42 -35.53
C LYS A 41 -1.56 25.18 -34.87
N ASP A 42 -0.86 24.14 -35.29
CA ASP A 42 0.43 23.73 -34.72
C ASP A 42 1.55 24.73 -35.05
N SER A 43 1.55 25.28 -36.27
CA SER A 43 2.55 26.26 -36.73
C SER A 43 2.33 27.67 -36.15
N THR A 44 1.08 28.04 -35.84
CA THR A 44 0.73 29.37 -35.32
C THR A 44 0.75 29.48 -33.80
N GLN A 45 0.56 28.37 -33.08
CA GLN A 45 0.60 28.37 -31.61
C GLN A 45 2.01 28.69 -31.06
N LYS A 46 2.08 29.28 -29.86
CA LYS A 46 3.33 29.74 -29.24
C LYS A 46 3.73 28.94 -27.98
N GLU A 47 2.96 27.93 -27.60
CA GLU A 47 3.12 27.18 -26.34
C GLU A 47 4.12 26.01 -26.45
N SER A 48 4.13 25.31 -27.59
CA SER A 48 4.97 24.12 -27.81
C SER A 48 5.94 24.32 -28.96
N THR A 49 7.24 24.39 -28.64
CA THR A 49 8.33 24.50 -29.62
C THR A 49 8.34 23.33 -30.61
N ILE A 50 8.03 22.11 -30.15
CA ILE A 50 8.05 20.89 -30.97
C ILE A 50 6.92 20.91 -32.02
N LEU A 51 5.68 21.22 -31.61
CA LEU A 51 4.55 21.30 -32.53
C LEU A 51 4.71 22.44 -33.54
N ARG A 52 5.38 23.52 -33.13
CA ARG A 52 5.63 24.67 -34.01
C ARG A 52 6.69 24.40 -35.07
N ASN A 53 7.79 23.76 -34.69
CA ASN A 53 8.89 23.44 -35.61
C ASN A 53 8.57 22.24 -36.52
N TYR A 54 7.74 21.31 -36.04
CA TYR A 54 7.32 20.12 -36.79
C TYR A 54 5.79 19.94 -36.70
N PRO A 55 4.99 20.80 -37.37
CA PRO A 55 3.54 20.68 -37.38
C PRO A 55 3.10 19.30 -37.88
N LEU A 56 2.01 18.75 -37.32
CA LEU A 56 1.53 17.37 -37.55
C LEU A 56 2.47 16.27 -37.04
N ILE A 57 3.73 16.24 -37.47
CA ILE A 57 4.69 15.18 -37.14
C ILE A 57 5.02 15.18 -35.65
N GLY A 58 5.16 16.36 -35.04
CA GLY A 58 5.40 16.50 -33.59
C GLY A 58 4.29 15.89 -32.72
N ARG A 59 3.07 15.71 -33.24
CA ARG A 59 1.97 15.06 -32.52
C ARG A 59 2.22 13.56 -32.32
N PHE A 60 2.91 12.91 -33.25
CA PHE A 60 3.28 11.50 -33.12
C PHE A 60 4.24 11.27 -31.95
N ARG A 61 5.08 12.25 -31.59
CA ARG A 61 5.92 12.15 -30.40
C ARG A 61 5.08 11.87 -29.15
N PHE A 62 4.01 12.62 -28.92
CA PHE A 62 3.15 12.43 -27.74
C PHE A 62 2.40 11.09 -27.78
N LEU A 63 2.00 10.64 -28.97
CA LEU A 63 1.41 9.31 -29.17
C LEU A 63 2.41 8.21 -28.81
N PHE A 64 3.62 8.27 -29.34
CA PHE A 64 4.68 7.29 -29.09
C PHE A 64 5.26 7.37 -27.68
N GLU A 65 5.30 8.54 -27.05
CA GLU A 65 5.65 8.66 -25.64
C GLU A 65 4.62 7.92 -24.78
N LYS A 66 3.32 8.16 -25.03
CA LYS A 66 2.23 7.49 -24.33
C LYS A 66 2.23 5.97 -24.57
N MET A 67 2.39 5.52 -25.81
CA MET A 67 2.48 4.09 -26.14
C MET A 67 3.76 3.45 -25.60
N GLY A 68 4.87 4.19 -25.67
CA GLY A 68 6.19 3.77 -25.21
C GLY A 68 6.25 3.56 -23.70
N GLU A 69 5.52 4.33 -22.90
CA GLU A 69 5.33 4.06 -21.47
C GLU A 69 4.77 2.65 -21.22
N PHE A 70 3.73 2.25 -21.97
CA PHE A 70 3.17 0.90 -21.87
C PHE A 70 4.15 -0.14 -22.41
N PHE A 71 4.72 0.06 -23.61
CA PHE A 71 5.58 -0.92 -24.24
C PHE A 71 6.90 -1.17 -23.50
N ARG A 72 7.51 -0.14 -22.88
CA ARG A 72 8.72 -0.31 -22.04
C ARG A 72 8.52 -1.31 -20.91
N GLN A 73 7.33 -1.31 -20.30
CA GLN A 73 6.99 -2.25 -19.23
C GLN A 73 6.91 -3.71 -19.70
N TYR A 74 6.52 -3.97 -20.97
CA TYR A 74 6.29 -5.32 -21.47
C TYR A 74 7.41 -5.88 -22.36
N PHE A 75 8.11 -5.03 -23.11
CA PHE A 75 9.08 -5.46 -24.12
C PHE A 75 10.54 -5.21 -23.74
N PHE A 76 10.83 -4.30 -22.82
CA PHE A 76 12.20 -3.84 -22.60
C PHE A 76 12.74 -4.05 -21.18
N ALA A 77 11.89 -4.01 -20.15
CA ALA A 77 12.33 -4.26 -18.78
C ALA A 77 12.52 -5.76 -18.52
N MET A 78 13.70 -6.17 -18.05
CA MET A 78 13.85 -7.52 -17.52
C MET A 78 13.04 -7.68 -16.22
N ASP A 79 12.63 -8.90 -15.89
CA ASP A 79 11.69 -9.21 -14.79
C ASP A 79 12.12 -8.68 -13.40
N ARG A 80 13.41 -8.33 -13.22
CA ARG A 80 14.01 -7.86 -11.95
C ARG A 80 14.39 -6.38 -11.92
N GLU A 81 14.23 -5.63 -13.02
CA GLU A 81 14.72 -4.24 -13.14
C GLU A 81 13.65 -3.17 -12.88
N GLU A 82 12.37 -3.53 -12.96
CA GLU A 82 11.28 -2.56 -12.87
C GLU A 82 11.10 -2.00 -11.44
N LEU A 83 10.91 -0.69 -11.35
CA LEU A 83 10.60 0.04 -10.12
C LEU A 83 9.17 0.60 -10.17
N PRO A 84 8.51 0.85 -9.01
CA PRO A 84 8.97 0.61 -7.64
C PRO A 84 8.93 -0.85 -7.15
N PHE A 85 8.28 -1.75 -7.89
CA PHE A 85 8.30 -3.20 -7.66
C PHE A 85 8.55 -3.92 -8.98
N ASN A 86 9.43 -4.92 -8.97
CA ASN A 86 9.75 -5.65 -10.17
C ASN A 86 8.70 -6.71 -10.52
N ARG A 87 8.72 -7.19 -11.76
CA ARG A 87 7.72 -8.13 -12.26
C ARG A 87 7.75 -9.46 -11.50
N ALA A 88 8.92 -9.95 -11.11
CA ALA A 88 9.03 -11.18 -10.31
C ALA A 88 8.34 -11.05 -8.94
N GLN A 89 8.52 -9.93 -8.24
CA GLN A 89 7.82 -9.64 -6.98
C GLN A 89 6.31 -9.63 -7.18
N ARG A 90 5.81 -8.89 -8.18
CA ARG A 90 4.37 -8.80 -8.48
C ARG A 90 3.78 -10.12 -8.93
N ASN A 91 4.47 -10.87 -9.79
CA ASN A 91 4.03 -12.17 -10.28
C ASN A 91 3.86 -13.16 -9.13
N TRP A 92 4.78 -13.17 -8.16
CA TRP A 92 4.62 -13.99 -6.97
C TRP A 92 3.33 -13.63 -6.22
N VAL A 93 3.06 -12.34 -5.99
CA VAL A 93 1.80 -11.88 -5.36
C VAL A 93 0.57 -12.31 -6.17
N TYR A 94 0.60 -12.18 -7.50
CA TYR A 94 -0.53 -12.59 -8.35
C TYR A 94 -0.77 -14.09 -8.31
N ARG A 95 0.28 -14.91 -8.28
CA ARG A 95 0.17 -16.37 -8.18
C ARG A 95 -0.38 -16.78 -6.81
N ALA A 96 0.19 -16.23 -5.74
CA ALA A 96 -0.27 -16.45 -4.36
C ALA A 96 -1.74 -16.04 -4.20
N ALA A 97 -2.16 -14.90 -4.75
CA ALA A 97 -3.53 -14.43 -4.72
C ALA A 97 -4.48 -15.34 -5.53
N LYS A 98 -4.03 -15.89 -6.66
CA LYS A 98 -4.80 -16.86 -7.46
C LYS A 98 -4.76 -18.27 -6.88
N ASN A 99 -4.11 -18.48 -5.74
CA ASN A 99 -3.89 -19.78 -5.11
C ASN A 99 -3.23 -20.81 -6.05
N LEU A 100 -2.28 -20.33 -6.87
CA LEU A 100 -1.46 -21.18 -7.71
C LEU A 100 -0.23 -21.63 -6.94
N ASP A 101 0.28 -22.81 -7.28
CA ASP A 101 1.52 -23.35 -6.70
C ASP A 101 2.69 -22.37 -6.86
N SER A 102 3.50 -22.22 -5.82
CA SER A 102 4.66 -21.32 -5.80
C SER A 102 5.99 -22.02 -6.10
N THR A 103 5.97 -23.34 -6.30
CA THR A 103 7.14 -24.10 -6.74
C THR A 103 7.62 -23.62 -8.12
N ILE A 104 8.92 -23.38 -8.23
CA ILE A 104 9.60 -22.99 -9.47
C ILE A 104 10.75 -23.97 -9.76
N ALA A 105 11.04 -24.20 -11.04
CA ALA A 105 12.13 -25.07 -11.48
C ALA A 105 13.42 -24.28 -11.78
N PHE A 106 14.51 -25.01 -12.03
CA PHE A 106 15.84 -24.52 -12.43
C PHE A 106 16.72 -24.00 -11.29
N GLY A 107 16.69 -22.70 -11.00
CA GLY A 107 17.58 -22.07 -10.03
C GLY A 107 17.25 -20.60 -9.77
N SER A 108 17.95 -19.96 -8.83
CA SER A 108 17.69 -18.56 -8.48
C SER A 108 18.01 -17.60 -9.62
N THR A 109 17.03 -16.82 -10.04
CA THR A 109 17.21 -15.66 -10.93
C THR A 109 17.52 -14.36 -10.18
N LYS A 110 17.52 -14.39 -8.84
CA LYS A 110 17.88 -13.25 -8.00
C LYS A 110 19.41 -13.21 -7.87
N ASP A 111 20.01 -12.06 -8.16
CA ASP A 111 21.43 -11.85 -7.87
C ASP A 111 21.64 -11.75 -6.35
N LEU A 112 22.28 -12.77 -5.79
CA LEU A 112 22.57 -12.87 -4.36
C LEU A 112 23.84 -12.14 -3.94
N ARG A 113 24.55 -11.48 -4.88
CA ARG A 113 25.75 -10.68 -4.59
C ARG A 113 25.44 -9.19 -4.48
N GLN A 114 24.22 -8.78 -4.84
CA GLN A 114 23.82 -7.38 -4.75
C GLN A 114 23.82 -6.92 -3.29
N PRO A 115 24.46 -5.78 -2.97
CA PRO A 115 24.42 -5.22 -1.63
C PRO A 115 22.99 -5.02 -1.13
N GLY A 116 22.74 -5.38 0.12
CA GLY A 116 21.40 -5.37 0.72
C GLY A 116 20.57 -6.62 0.43
N ALA A 117 21.04 -7.56 -0.39
CA ALA A 117 20.35 -8.83 -0.58
C ALA A 117 20.28 -9.61 0.75
N ILE A 118 19.06 -10.04 1.09
CA ILE A 118 18.78 -10.86 2.26
C ILE A 118 19.05 -12.33 1.92
N ILE A 119 19.85 -12.98 2.78
CA ILE A 119 20.10 -14.42 2.78
C ILE A 119 19.69 -14.95 4.16
N PHE A 120 18.84 -15.96 4.22
CA PHE A 120 18.48 -16.59 5.49
C PHE A 120 19.48 -17.67 5.85
N VAL A 121 19.84 -17.74 7.13
CA VAL A 121 20.74 -18.77 7.67
C VAL A 121 19.94 -20.06 7.77
N ASN A 122 20.32 -21.08 7.00
CA ASN A 122 19.66 -22.38 7.08
C ASN A 122 20.11 -23.15 8.33
N CYS A 123 19.20 -23.91 8.91
CA CYS A 123 19.52 -24.92 9.89
C CYS A 123 19.87 -26.23 9.17
N PRO A 124 21.03 -26.86 9.45
CA PRO A 124 21.36 -28.17 8.89
C PRO A 124 20.35 -29.27 9.25
N PHE A 125 19.65 -29.11 10.38
CA PHE A 125 18.66 -30.04 10.90
C PHE A 125 17.33 -29.28 11.14
N PRO A 126 16.59 -28.95 10.07
CA PRO A 126 15.36 -28.19 10.19
C PRO A 126 14.30 -28.98 10.97
N LYS A 127 13.36 -28.25 11.57
CA LYS A 127 12.24 -28.83 12.32
C LYS A 127 11.35 -29.67 11.41
N LEU A 128 10.89 -30.81 11.91
CA LEU A 128 9.91 -31.65 11.23
C LEU A 128 8.51 -31.06 11.37
N ASP A 129 7.59 -31.45 10.48
CA ASP A 129 6.25 -30.85 10.43
C ASP A 129 5.45 -30.94 11.74
N HIS A 130 5.64 -32.02 12.51
CA HIS A 130 4.98 -32.22 13.80
C HIS A 130 5.60 -31.42 14.95
N GLU A 131 6.80 -30.87 14.77
CA GLU A 131 7.46 -29.97 15.72
C GLU A 131 7.09 -28.50 15.50
N ASN A 132 6.31 -28.22 14.45
CA ASN A 132 5.87 -26.87 14.12
C ASN A 132 4.87 -26.36 15.15
N ALA A 133 5.12 -25.16 15.66
CA ALA A 133 4.21 -24.50 16.58
C ALA A 133 3.17 -23.70 15.79
N ALA A 134 1.90 -23.83 16.17
CA ALA A 134 0.88 -22.90 15.70
C ALA A 134 1.26 -21.46 16.09
N LEU A 135 0.91 -20.50 15.25
CA LEU A 135 1.05 -19.08 15.57
C LEU A 135 0.14 -18.74 16.76
N GLY A 136 0.71 -18.72 17.96
CA GLY A 136 0.00 -18.30 19.16
C GLY A 136 -0.51 -16.85 19.06
N PRO A 137 -1.60 -16.51 19.77
CA PRO A 137 -2.09 -15.15 19.79
C PRO A 137 -1.08 -14.24 20.48
N MET A 138 -0.89 -13.04 19.94
CA MET A 138 -0.12 -11.97 20.58
C MET A 138 -1.05 -10.84 21.00
N MET A 139 -0.93 -10.45 22.27
CA MET A 139 -1.73 -9.38 22.87
C MET A 139 -1.12 -8.00 22.60
N ILE A 140 -1.99 -7.03 22.36
CA ILE A 140 -1.75 -5.60 22.19
C ILE A 140 -2.62 -4.85 23.22
N GLY A 141 -2.00 -3.94 23.96
CA GLY A 141 -2.65 -3.09 24.96
C GLY A 141 -3.11 -3.79 26.23
N PRO A 142 -2.20 -4.42 27.00
CA PRO A 142 -2.55 -5.12 28.25
C PRO A 142 -3.16 -4.21 29.34
N TYR A 143 -2.94 -2.89 29.27
CA TYR A 143 -3.52 -1.89 30.21
C TYR A 143 -4.83 -1.28 29.70
N CYS A 144 -5.37 -1.76 28.58
CA CYS A 144 -6.65 -1.29 28.06
C CYS A 144 -7.81 -2.10 28.64
N GLU A 145 -8.98 -1.49 28.80
CA GLU A 145 -10.21 -2.21 29.21
C GLU A 145 -10.55 -3.37 28.26
N LYS A 146 -10.26 -3.19 26.97
CA LYS A 146 -10.53 -4.15 25.90
C LYS A 146 -9.23 -4.44 25.13
N PRO A 147 -8.31 -5.24 25.68
CA PRO A 147 -7.09 -5.61 24.98
C PRO A 147 -7.41 -6.38 23.69
N TYR A 148 -6.52 -6.32 22.71
CA TYR A 148 -6.69 -7.05 21.45
C TYR A 148 -5.63 -8.15 21.30
N SER A 149 -6.06 -9.36 20.99
CA SER A 149 -5.18 -10.50 20.77
C SER A 149 -5.44 -11.13 19.41
N THR A 150 -4.38 -11.44 18.67
CA THR A 150 -4.50 -12.07 17.35
C THR A 150 -3.29 -12.94 17.01
N SER A 151 -3.54 -14.04 16.31
CA SER A 151 -2.50 -14.94 15.79
C SER A 151 -1.92 -14.45 14.46
N SER A 152 -2.59 -13.52 13.77
CA SER A 152 -2.16 -13.02 12.46
C SER A 152 -0.83 -12.26 12.57
N VAL A 153 0.14 -12.63 11.73
CA VAL A 153 1.46 -11.97 11.64
C VAL A 153 1.51 -10.98 10.47
N PHE A 154 0.71 -11.18 9.43
CA PHE A 154 0.68 -10.35 8.22
C PHE A 154 -0.72 -9.81 7.94
N ASN A 155 -0.85 -8.48 7.88
CA ASN A 155 -2.13 -7.78 7.93
C ASN A 155 -2.24 -6.64 6.89
N ILE A 156 -3.45 -6.11 6.68
CA ILE A 156 -3.71 -5.07 5.68
C ILE A 156 -3.44 -3.69 6.28
N SER A 157 -2.50 -2.95 5.68
CA SER A 157 -2.13 -1.59 6.10
C SER A 157 -3.16 -0.54 5.66
N GLY A 158 -3.10 0.63 6.29
CA GLY A 158 -4.09 1.70 6.13
C GLY A 158 -4.17 2.25 4.71
N MET A 159 -5.35 2.14 4.09
CA MET A 159 -5.65 2.71 2.78
C MET A 159 -7.02 3.40 2.82
N SER A 160 -7.03 4.73 2.75
CA SER A 160 -8.27 5.49 2.95
C SER A 160 -9.34 5.18 1.90
N PHE A 161 -10.58 4.97 2.33
CA PHE A 161 -11.73 5.10 1.43
C PHE A 161 -11.76 6.52 0.86
N GLY A 162 -11.83 6.60 -0.46
CA GLY A 162 -11.53 7.82 -1.22
C GLY A 162 -10.24 7.71 -2.00
N ALA A 163 -9.14 7.23 -1.41
CA ALA A 163 -7.98 6.84 -2.21
C ALA A 163 -8.27 5.54 -2.98
N ILE A 164 -8.85 4.56 -2.29
CA ILE A 164 -9.38 3.33 -2.88
C ILE A 164 -10.90 3.38 -3.05
N SER A 165 -11.39 2.56 -3.98
CA SER A 165 -12.79 2.48 -4.40
C SER A 165 -13.64 1.66 -3.43
N LYS A 166 -14.97 1.81 -3.54
CA LYS A 166 -15.95 0.96 -2.84
C LYS A 166 -15.67 -0.54 -3.02
N PRO A 167 -15.61 -1.08 -4.26
CA PRO A 167 -15.38 -2.51 -4.45
C PRO A 167 -14.03 -2.99 -3.90
N ALA A 168 -13.01 -2.12 -3.87
CA ALA A 168 -11.73 -2.45 -3.25
C ALA A 168 -11.85 -2.58 -1.73
N VAL A 169 -12.54 -1.65 -1.05
CA VAL A 169 -12.76 -1.73 0.41
C VAL A 169 -13.57 -2.99 0.76
N GLN A 170 -14.63 -3.28 0.00
CA GLN A 170 -15.44 -4.49 0.19
C GLN A 170 -14.60 -5.77 0.02
N ALA A 171 -13.82 -5.85 -1.05
CA ALA A 171 -12.94 -7.00 -1.28
C ALA A 171 -11.92 -7.20 -0.15
N LEU A 172 -11.33 -6.10 0.35
CA LEU A 172 -10.36 -6.14 1.44
C LEU A 172 -11.00 -6.54 2.77
N SER A 173 -12.18 -6.00 3.11
CA SER A 173 -12.86 -6.32 4.37
C SER A 173 -13.31 -7.79 4.41
N HIS A 174 -13.99 -8.26 3.37
CA HIS A 174 -14.38 -9.68 3.27
C HIS A 174 -13.16 -10.62 3.19
N GLY A 175 -12.12 -10.22 2.46
CA GLY A 175 -10.89 -11.00 2.35
C GLY A 175 -10.12 -11.09 3.68
N ALA A 176 -10.07 -10.00 4.44
CA ALA A 176 -9.46 -9.95 5.77
C ALA A 176 -10.14 -10.91 6.75
N LYS A 177 -11.48 -10.93 6.76
CA LYS A 177 -12.26 -11.89 7.58
C LYS A 177 -11.94 -13.34 7.22
N LYS A 178 -11.91 -13.67 5.92
CA LYS A 178 -11.55 -15.02 5.42
C LYS A 178 -10.11 -15.43 5.76
N ALA A 179 -9.21 -14.45 5.86
CA ALA A 179 -7.81 -14.65 6.22
C ALA A 179 -7.59 -14.73 7.74
N GLY A 180 -8.50 -14.17 8.55
CA GLY A 180 -8.27 -13.97 9.98
C GLY A 180 -7.24 -12.88 10.28
N CYS A 181 -7.07 -11.91 9.37
CA CYS A 181 -6.18 -10.77 9.55
C CYS A 181 -6.98 -9.47 9.74
N TRP A 182 -6.35 -8.43 10.29
CA TRP A 182 -7.02 -7.14 10.44
C TRP A 182 -6.89 -6.27 9.18
N PHE A 183 -7.79 -5.28 9.07
CA PHE A 183 -7.77 -4.25 8.04
C PHE A 183 -7.78 -2.85 8.63
N ASN A 184 -6.77 -2.06 8.31
CA ASN A 184 -6.69 -0.67 8.73
C ASN A 184 -7.43 0.26 7.75
N THR A 185 -8.33 1.12 8.26
CA THR A 185 -9.22 1.98 7.47
C THR A 185 -8.51 3.05 6.65
N GLY A 186 -7.25 3.35 7.01
CA GLY A 186 -6.56 4.55 6.55
C GLY A 186 -7.17 5.84 7.10
N GLU A 187 -6.59 6.98 6.70
CA GLU A 187 -6.97 8.31 7.20
C GLU A 187 -8.34 8.82 6.71
N GLY A 188 -9.10 8.03 5.97
CA GLY A 188 -10.33 8.50 5.30
C GLY A 188 -11.58 8.51 6.18
N GLY A 189 -11.46 8.01 7.41
CA GLY A 189 -12.60 7.66 8.25
C GLY A 189 -13.12 6.24 7.98
N LEU A 190 -14.11 5.82 8.76
CA LEU A 190 -14.76 4.53 8.64
C LEU A 190 -15.93 4.62 7.65
N SER A 191 -15.83 3.90 6.53
CA SER A 191 -16.96 3.74 5.60
C SER A 191 -17.78 2.48 5.92
N PRO A 192 -19.07 2.42 5.51
CA PRO A 192 -19.90 1.23 5.69
C PRO A 192 -19.26 -0.05 5.10
N TYR A 193 -18.55 0.09 3.97
CA TYR A 193 -17.87 -1.01 3.26
C TYR A 193 -16.76 -1.69 4.08
N HIS A 194 -16.19 -1.00 5.07
CA HIS A 194 -15.25 -1.64 5.99
C HIS A 194 -15.96 -2.62 6.93
N LEU A 195 -17.20 -2.29 7.33
CA LEU A 195 -17.99 -3.06 8.29
C LEU A 195 -18.67 -4.27 7.64
N GLU A 196 -18.99 -4.20 6.35
CA GLU A 196 -19.64 -5.29 5.58
C GLU A 196 -18.88 -6.63 5.67
N GLY A 197 -17.54 -6.57 5.78
CA GLY A 197 -16.69 -7.75 5.86
C GLY A 197 -16.66 -8.46 7.22
N ASP A 198 -17.13 -7.80 8.28
CA ASP A 198 -17.04 -8.28 9.67
C ASP A 198 -15.62 -8.73 10.09
N CYS A 199 -14.58 -8.11 9.53
CA CYS A 199 -13.19 -8.35 9.93
C CYS A 199 -12.79 -7.45 11.11
N ASP A 200 -11.67 -7.79 11.77
CA ASP A 200 -11.06 -6.88 12.74
C ASP A 200 -10.51 -5.65 12.03
N LEU A 201 -10.79 -4.47 12.60
CA LEU A 201 -10.45 -3.18 12.02
C LEU A 201 -9.52 -2.37 12.92
N VAL A 202 -8.59 -1.67 12.28
CA VAL A 202 -7.77 -0.62 12.92
C VAL A 202 -8.24 0.73 12.40
N TYR A 203 -8.78 1.57 13.27
CA TYR A 203 -9.21 2.91 12.88
C TYR A 203 -8.00 3.85 12.87
N GLN A 204 -7.60 4.32 11.70
CA GLN A 204 -6.46 5.24 11.60
C GLN A 204 -6.92 6.70 11.64
N ILE A 205 -6.35 7.46 12.57
CA ILE A 205 -6.60 8.89 12.77
C ILE A 205 -5.49 9.67 12.08
N GLY A 206 -5.79 10.24 10.91
CA GLY A 206 -4.91 11.19 10.23
C GLY A 206 -4.96 12.58 10.84
N THR A 207 -4.08 13.48 10.39
CA THR A 207 -3.94 14.85 10.93
C THR A 207 -5.18 15.72 10.77
N ALA A 208 -6.05 15.42 9.79
CA ALA A 208 -7.34 16.08 9.60
C ALA A 208 -8.49 15.45 10.41
N LYS A 209 -8.24 14.36 11.14
CA LYS A 209 -9.18 13.67 12.04
C LYS A 209 -10.51 13.29 11.38
N TYR A 210 -10.49 12.94 10.09
CA TYR A 210 -11.69 12.55 9.35
C TYR A 210 -12.45 11.43 10.07
N GLY A 211 -13.79 11.52 10.05
CA GLY A 211 -14.71 10.66 10.79
C GLY A 211 -14.81 10.93 12.30
N VAL A 212 -13.79 11.51 12.94
CA VAL A 212 -13.74 11.75 14.41
C VAL A 212 -13.47 13.20 14.79
N ARG A 213 -13.66 14.14 13.85
CA ARG A 213 -13.51 15.59 14.07
C ARG A 213 -14.82 16.29 14.41
N ASP A 214 -14.74 17.35 15.20
CA ASP A 214 -15.81 18.34 15.35
C ASP A 214 -15.88 19.29 14.14
N LYS A 215 -16.75 20.30 14.22
CA LYS A 215 -16.93 21.32 13.17
C LYS A 215 -15.69 22.20 12.97
N HIS A 216 -14.84 22.32 13.99
CA HIS A 216 -13.61 23.12 13.96
C HIS A 216 -12.38 22.31 13.52
N GLY A 217 -12.51 20.98 13.38
CA GLY A 217 -11.40 20.10 13.02
C GLY A 217 -10.65 19.48 14.19
N ASN A 218 -11.11 19.72 15.42
CA ASN A 218 -10.53 19.11 16.61
C ASN A 218 -11.09 17.71 16.85
N LEU A 219 -10.39 16.91 17.64
CA LEU A 219 -10.81 15.57 17.99
C LEU A 219 -12.08 15.61 18.85
N SER A 220 -13.14 14.92 18.43
CA SER A 220 -14.41 14.84 19.15
C SER A 220 -14.49 13.54 19.94
N ASN A 221 -14.64 13.65 21.26
CA ASN A 221 -14.80 12.49 22.14
C ASN A 221 -16.08 11.70 21.83
N ASP A 222 -17.18 12.38 21.49
CA ASP A 222 -18.45 11.70 21.18
C ASP A 222 -18.33 10.86 19.92
N LYS A 223 -17.71 11.41 18.85
CA LYS A 223 -17.47 10.64 17.63
C LYS A 223 -16.48 9.50 17.84
N LEU A 224 -15.44 9.70 18.67
CA LEU A 224 -14.55 8.60 19.07
C LEU A 224 -15.32 7.48 19.76
N LYS A 225 -16.21 7.80 20.71
CA LYS A 225 -17.07 6.82 21.38
C LYS A 225 -17.97 6.08 20.39
N GLN A 226 -18.61 6.80 19.47
CA GLN A 226 -19.46 6.20 18.43
C GLN A 226 -18.68 5.21 17.55
N VAL A 227 -17.49 5.60 17.07
CA VAL A 227 -16.63 4.70 16.30
C VAL A 227 -16.18 3.49 17.14
N ALA A 228 -15.84 3.71 18.41
CA ALA A 228 -15.41 2.66 19.32
C ALA A 228 -16.53 1.68 19.71
N GLN A 229 -17.81 2.03 19.56
CA GLN A 229 -18.93 1.11 19.82
C GLN A 229 -19.02 -0.02 18.79
N HIS A 230 -18.48 0.16 17.58
CA HIS A 230 -18.37 -0.93 16.61
C HIS A 230 -17.45 -2.03 17.15
N GLN A 231 -17.97 -3.25 17.23
CA GLN A 231 -17.25 -4.42 17.74
C GLN A 231 -16.06 -4.78 16.85
N GLN A 232 -16.15 -4.49 15.55
CA GLN A 232 -15.07 -4.71 14.57
C GLN A 232 -13.86 -3.81 14.82
N ILE A 233 -14.03 -2.60 15.37
CA ILE A 233 -12.89 -1.73 15.67
C ILE A 233 -12.13 -2.32 16.85
N LYS A 234 -10.89 -2.78 16.65
CA LYS A 234 -10.07 -3.39 17.70
C LYS A 234 -9.01 -2.45 18.24
N MET A 235 -8.51 -1.54 17.42
CA MET A 235 -7.41 -0.64 17.75
C MET A 235 -7.57 0.72 17.09
N PHE A 236 -6.91 1.74 17.65
CA PHE A 236 -6.77 3.06 17.07
C PHE A 236 -5.31 3.36 16.75
N GLU A 237 -5.03 3.84 15.54
CA GLU A 237 -3.68 4.20 15.10
C GLU A 237 -3.61 5.69 14.81
N ILE A 238 -2.85 6.44 15.59
CA ILE A 238 -2.55 7.85 15.32
C ILE A 238 -1.48 7.89 14.24
N LYS A 239 -1.83 8.41 13.05
CA LYS A 239 -0.84 8.53 11.98
C LYS A 239 -0.08 9.84 12.13
N LEU A 240 1.19 9.78 12.51
CA LEU A 240 2.10 10.93 12.50
C LEU A 240 2.62 11.20 11.09
N SER A 241 3.01 10.15 10.37
CA SER A 241 3.53 10.24 9.01
C SER A 241 3.33 8.93 8.22
N GLN A 242 3.61 8.97 6.92
CA GLN A 242 3.70 7.78 6.06
C GLN A 242 4.93 7.87 5.17
N GLY A 243 5.42 6.71 4.71
CA GLY A 243 6.63 6.57 3.91
C GLY A 243 6.73 7.56 2.76
N ALA A 244 5.69 7.61 1.93
CA ALA A 244 5.70 8.40 0.70
C ALA A 244 5.75 9.94 0.88
N LYS A 245 5.49 10.45 2.09
CA LYS A 245 5.44 11.89 2.35
C LYS A 245 5.53 12.22 3.85
N PRO A 246 6.67 11.96 4.49
CA PRO A 246 6.88 12.39 5.87
C PRO A 246 6.82 13.92 5.94
N GLY A 247 6.28 14.45 7.04
CA GLY A 247 6.09 15.90 7.21
C GLY A 247 4.97 16.52 6.36
N LYS A 248 4.11 15.73 5.70
CA LYS A 248 2.92 16.24 4.99
C LYS A 248 1.70 15.36 5.23
N GLY A 249 0.55 16.01 5.41
CA GLY A 249 -0.74 15.35 5.62
C GLY A 249 -1.27 14.60 4.39
N GLY A 250 -2.37 13.84 4.60
CA GLY A 250 -3.18 13.22 3.55
C GLY A 250 -3.53 14.19 2.40
N ILE A 251 -3.54 13.66 1.16
CA ILE A 251 -3.94 14.41 -0.04
C ILE A 251 -4.94 13.53 -0.77
N LEU A 252 -6.13 14.05 -0.98
CA LEU A 252 -7.14 13.45 -1.85
C LEU A 252 -7.61 14.50 -2.85
N PRO A 253 -7.35 14.31 -4.16
CA PRO A 253 -7.84 15.21 -5.20
C PRO A 253 -9.36 15.35 -5.16
N GLY A 254 -9.86 16.56 -5.37
CA GLY A 254 -11.28 16.94 -5.29
C GLY A 254 -12.13 16.18 -6.27
N LEU A 255 -11.59 15.85 -7.45
CA LEU A 255 -12.24 14.97 -8.43
C LEU A 255 -12.58 13.56 -7.88
N LYS A 256 -11.95 13.15 -6.76
CA LYS A 256 -12.24 11.90 -6.03
C LYS A 256 -13.13 12.12 -4.81
N VAL A 257 -13.46 13.36 -4.44
CA VAL A 257 -14.34 13.68 -3.32
C VAL A 257 -15.80 13.66 -3.78
N THR A 258 -16.35 12.45 -3.80
CA THR A 258 -17.77 12.19 -4.07
C THR A 258 -18.66 12.69 -2.91
N LYS A 259 -19.99 12.71 -3.12
CA LYS A 259 -20.96 13.03 -2.05
C LYS A 259 -20.79 12.13 -0.82
N GLU A 260 -20.58 10.83 -1.04
CA GLU A 260 -20.37 9.86 0.03
C GLU A 260 -19.07 10.12 0.82
N ILE A 261 -17.97 10.39 0.12
CA ILE A 261 -16.68 10.70 0.76
C ILE A 261 -16.75 12.02 1.52
N SER A 262 -17.42 13.03 0.94
CA SER A 262 -17.70 14.31 1.57
C SER A 262 -18.45 14.13 2.89
N HIS A 263 -19.48 13.28 2.91
CA HIS A 263 -20.25 12.98 4.13
C HIS A 263 -19.40 12.29 5.21
N ILE A 264 -18.67 11.22 4.84
CA ILE A 264 -17.81 10.47 5.79
C ILE A 264 -16.71 11.37 6.39
N ARG A 265 -16.11 12.24 5.57
CA ARG A 265 -14.99 13.09 5.99
C ARG A 265 -15.43 14.41 6.61
N GLY A 266 -16.67 14.86 6.37
CA GLY A 266 -17.14 16.18 6.76
C GLY A 266 -16.43 17.31 6.01
N ILE A 267 -16.25 17.16 4.69
CA ILE A 267 -15.59 18.15 3.81
C ILE A 267 -16.47 18.45 2.58
N PRO A 268 -16.30 19.59 1.89
CA PRO A 268 -17.09 19.90 0.69
C PRO A 268 -16.83 18.95 -0.49
N VAL A 269 -17.89 18.67 -1.27
CA VAL A 269 -17.83 17.85 -2.49
C VAL A 269 -16.94 18.54 -3.53
N LYS A 270 -16.18 17.76 -4.30
CA LYS A 270 -15.28 18.25 -5.39
C LYS A 270 -14.14 19.16 -4.95
N GLN A 271 -13.93 19.39 -3.65
CA GLN A 271 -12.80 20.17 -3.15
C GLN A 271 -11.61 19.27 -2.81
N ASP A 272 -10.39 19.71 -3.15
CA ASP A 272 -9.18 19.03 -2.73
C ASP A 272 -9.11 18.92 -1.20
N SER A 273 -8.90 17.71 -0.70
CA SER A 273 -8.66 17.45 0.71
C SER A 273 -7.17 17.44 0.97
N ILE A 274 -6.66 18.53 1.55
CA ILE A 274 -5.27 18.66 1.98
C ILE A 274 -5.24 18.70 3.51
N SER A 275 -4.74 17.65 4.14
CA SER A 275 -4.65 17.59 5.59
C SER A 275 -3.44 18.39 6.12
N PRO A 276 -3.49 18.89 7.37
CA PRO A 276 -2.35 19.53 8.02
C PRO A 276 -1.10 18.64 8.05
N ASN A 277 0.09 19.23 8.13
CA ASN A 277 1.37 18.50 8.13
C ASN A 277 1.61 17.68 9.42
N ARG A 278 1.02 18.10 10.54
CA ARG A 278 1.02 17.40 11.83
C ARG A 278 -0.38 17.45 12.47
N HIS A 279 -0.62 16.62 13.49
CA HIS A 279 -1.77 16.82 14.36
C HIS A 279 -1.61 18.16 15.08
N LEU A 280 -2.62 19.04 15.02
CA LEU A 280 -2.49 20.40 15.53
C LEU A 280 -2.20 20.43 17.04
N ASP A 281 -2.73 19.44 17.76
CA ASP A 281 -2.61 19.17 19.19
C ASP A 281 -1.41 18.26 19.55
N VAL A 282 -0.50 17.98 18.61
CA VAL A 282 0.74 17.22 18.89
C VAL A 282 1.92 17.89 18.23
N ASN A 283 2.84 18.40 19.05
CA ASN A 283 4.11 19.03 18.68
C ASN A 283 5.30 18.49 19.50
N SER A 284 5.07 17.58 20.44
CA SER A 284 6.11 16.98 21.29
C SER A 284 5.78 15.52 21.63
N PRO A 285 6.77 14.72 22.07
CA PRO A 285 6.53 13.39 22.62
C PRO A 285 5.55 13.39 23.80
N ALA A 286 5.59 14.41 24.67
CA ALA A 286 4.67 14.54 25.80
C ALA A 286 3.21 14.68 25.35
N GLU A 287 2.94 15.57 24.39
CA GLU A 287 1.60 15.77 23.84
C GLU A 287 1.10 14.55 23.06
N LEU A 288 2.00 13.79 22.43
CA LEU A 288 1.66 12.51 21.80
C LEU A 288 1.16 11.50 22.84
N LEU A 289 1.84 11.37 23.98
CA LEU A 289 1.41 10.50 25.07
C LEU A 289 0.05 10.95 25.64
N ASP A 290 -0.17 12.25 25.77
CA ASP A 290 -1.46 12.79 26.23
C ASP A 290 -2.60 12.47 25.25
N LEU A 291 -2.34 12.57 23.94
CA LEU A 291 -3.30 12.19 22.90
C LEU A 291 -3.60 10.68 22.92
N ILE A 292 -2.57 9.85 23.07
CA ILE A 292 -2.72 8.38 23.22
C ILE A 292 -3.61 8.08 24.42
N GLN A 293 -3.30 8.66 25.58
CA GLN A 293 -4.05 8.44 26.80
C GLN A 293 -5.50 8.92 26.67
N ARG A 294 -5.74 10.06 26.02
CA ARG A 294 -7.09 10.56 25.74
C ARG A 294 -7.90 9.58 24.89
N ILE A 295 -7.35 9.11 23.77
CA ILE A 295 -8.05 8.16 22.89
C ILE A 295 -8.29 6.84 23.63
N ARG A 296 -7.30 6.35 24.37
CA ARG A 296 -7.41 5.11 25.15
C ARG A 296 -8.52 5.22 26.19
N SER A 297 -8.54 6.31 26.96
CA SER A 297 -9.55 6.54 28.01
C SER A 297 -10.97 6.66 27.45
N VAL A 298 -11.13 7.26 26.27
CA VAL A 298 -12.45 7.42 25.64
C VAL A 298 -12.96 6.12 25.01
N THR A 299 -12.04 5.31 24.47
CA THR A 299 -12.41 4.14 23.64
C THR A 299 -12.30 2.82 24.37
N GLY A 300 -11.51 2.76 25.46
CA GLY A 300 -11.14 1.55 26.20
C GLY A 300 -10.26 0.57 25.39
N LYS A 301 -9.77 0.94 24.22
CA LYS A 301 -9.09 0.05 23.25
C LYS A 301 -7.62 0.44 23.05
N PRO A 302 -6.77 -0.49 22.57
CA PRO A 302 -5.37 -0.23 22.29
C PRO A 302 -5.17 0.94 21.34
N VAL A 303 -4.22 1.81 21.69
CA VAL A 303 -3.84 2.99 20.93
C VAL A 303 -2.34 2.98 20.67
N GLY A 304 -1.98 3.05 19.39
CA GLY A 304 -0.61 3.18 18.95
C GLY A 304 -0.46 4.31 17.95
N PHE A 305 0.73 4.48 17.41
CA PHE A 305 0.98 5.46 16.37
C PHE A 305 1.80 4.91 15.21
N LYS A 306 1.61 5.49 14.03
CA LYS A 306 2.37 5.21 12.83
C LYS A 306 3.31 6.35 12.49
N THR A 307 4.58 6.03 12.25
CA THR A 307 5.59 7.01 11.88
C THR A 307 6.64 6.46 10.93
N VAL A 308 7.18 7.34 10.10
CA VAL A 308 8.47 7.19 9.43
C VAL A 308 9.55 7.73 10.36
N VAL A 309 10.68 7.04 10.43
CA VAL A 309 11.80 7.42 11.29
C VAL A 309 12.97 7.83 10.41
N SER A 310 13.49 9.03 10.64
CA SER A 310 14.76 9.51 10.05
C SER A 310 15.83 9.81 11.10
N SER A 311 15.39 10.00 12.34
CA SER A 311 16.20 10.11 13.55
C SER A 311 15.35 9.53 14.69
N TRP A 312 15.99 8.87 15.64
CA TRP A 312 15.34 8.23 16.78
C TRP A 312 15.59 8.93 18.11
N GLN A 313 16.26 10.10 18.13
CA GLN A 313 16.49 10.87 19.36
C GLN A 313 15.19 11.24 20.08
N TRP A 314 14.14 11.60 19.32
CA TRP A 314 12.83 11.88 19.90
C TRP A 314 12.14 10.63 20.44
N LEU A 315 12.50 9.43 19.96
CA LEU A 315 12.03 8.16 20.53
C LEU A 315 12.74 7.87 21.85
N ASP A 316 14.04 8.18 21.98
CA ASP A 316 14.73 8.15 23.27
C ASP A 316 14.04 9.08 24.28
N GLU A 317 13.68 10.31 23.88
CA GLU A 317 12.92 11.25 24.72
C GLU A 317 11.54 10.69 25.10
N LEU A 318 10.79 10.16 24.12
CA LEU A 318 9.50 9.52 24.34
C LEU A 318 9.61 8.38 25.36
N CYS A 319 10.61 7.52 25.23
CA CYS A 319 10.82 6.40 26.14
C CYS A 319 11.20 6.87 27.55
N GLY A 320 12.04 7.90 27.67
CA GLY A 320 12.35 8.52 28.95
C GLY A 320 11.11 9.09 29.65
N LEU A 321 10.22 9.74 28.89
CA LEU A 321 8.93 10.23 29.40
C LEU A 321 7.98 9.10 29.80
N ILE A 322 7.97 7.98 29.08
CA ILE A 322 7.20 6.79 29.48
C ILE A 322 7.72 6.25 30.80
N ASN A 323 9.04 6.11 30.96
CA ASN A 323 9.65 5.60 32.19
C ASN A 323 9.39 6.52 33.39
N SER A 324 9.26 7.84 33.19
CA SER A 324 8.91 8.78 34.25
C SER A 324 7.40 8.81 34.58
N ARG A 325 6.54 8.54 33.60
CA ARG A 325 5.07 8.52 33.76
C ARG A 325 4.51 7.16 34.17
N GLY A 326 5.25 6.07 33.97
CA GLY A 326 4.79 4.69 34.13
C GLY A 326 4.56 3.99 32.78
N GLU A 327 4.78 2.67 32.74
CA GLU A 327 4.69 1.84 31.52
C GLU A 327 3.27 1.78 30.92
N GLU A 328 2.23 2.06 31.72
CA GLU A 328 0.84 2.18 31.30
C GLU A 328 0.65 3.36 30.33
N SER A 329 1.47 4.41 30.45
CA SER A 329 1.43 5.58 29.59
C SER A 329 1.96 5.31 28.17
N ALA A 330 2.72 4.23 27.99
CA ALA A 330 3.31 3.84 26.72
C ALA A 330 2.25 3.64 25.62
N PRO A 331 2.56 3.90 24.33
CA PRO A 331 1.73 3.43 23.23
C PRO A 331 1.62 1.90 23.26
N ASP A 332 0.49 1.36 22.83
CA ASP A 332 0.30 -0.09 22.80
C ASP A 332 1.04 -0.74 21.62
N PHE A 333 1.27 0.03 20.57
CA PHE A 333 2.11 -0.36 19.44
C PHE A 333 2.72 0.86 18.73
N ILE A 334 3.83 0.63 18.03
CA ILE A 334 4.44 1.58 17.12
C ILE A 334 4.50 0.94 15.73
N THR A 335 3.82 1.55 14.76
CA THR A 335 3.96 1.19 13.35
C THR A 335 5.09 1.98 12.72
N VAL A 336 6.21 1.30 12.44
CA VAL A 336 7.36 1.87 11.72
C VAL A 336 7.09 1.72 10.23
N ASP A 337 6.95 2.83 9.51
CA ASP A 337 6.76 2.86 8.06
C ASP A 337 8.07 3.22 7.37
N GLY A 338 8.52 2.43 6.40
CA GLY A 338 9.69 2.77 5.60
C GLY A 338 9.43 4.00 4.74
N GLY A 339 10.44 4.86 4.56
CA GLY A 339 10.41 6.02 3.65
C GLY A 339 10.07 5.67 2.20
N ASP A 340 10.17 4.39 1.83
CA ASP A 340 9.80 3.84 0.53
C ASP A 340 8.31 3.44 0.41
N GLY A 341 7.49 3.77 1.42
CA GLY A 341 6.06 3.48 1.46
C GLY A 341 5.27 4.07 0.29
N GLY A 342 4.12 3.46 -0.01
CA GLY A 342 3.25 3.89 -1.11
C GLY A 342 2.33 5.07 -0.76
N THR A 343 1.78 5.71 -1.81
CA THR A 343 0.70 6.70 -1.68
C THR A 343 -0.20 6.72 -2.92
N GLY A 344 -1.40 7.28 -2.77
CA GLY A 344 -2.25 7.67 -3.88
C GLY A 344 -1.84 9.01 -4.50
N ALA A 345 -1.29 9.93 -3.70
CA ALA A 345 -0.84 11.26 -4.11
C ALA A 345 0.20 11.82 -3.10
N ALA A 346 1.35 12.27 -3.60
CA ALA A 346 2.37 12.99 -2.83
C ALA A 346 3.29 13.80 -3.78
N PRO A 347 3.98 14.82 -3.26
CA PRO A 347 5.10 15.44 -3.97
C PRO A 347 6.27 14.47 -4.16
N MET A 348 6.86 14.45 -5.35
CA MET A 348 7.99 13.58 -5.70
C MET A 348 9.20 13.79 -4.78
N SER A 349 9.50 15.05 -4.44
CA SER A 349 10.62 15.38 -3.54
C SER A 349 10.55 14.66 -2.19
N LEU A 350 9.34 14.44 -1.66
CA LEU A 350 9.16 13.70 -0.41
C LEU A 350 9.18 12.19 -0.61
N ILE A 351 8.64 11.69 -1.73
CA ILE A 351 8.62 10.25 -2.06
C ILE A 351 10.05 9.71 -2.16
N ASP A 352 10.95 10.48 -2.77
CA ASP A 352 12.28 9.98 -3.13
C ASP A 352 13.35 10.27 -2.07
N ASN A 353 13.17 11.30 -1.22
CA ASN A 353 14.29 11.85 -0.42
C ASN A 353 14.00 12.05 1.08
N VAL A 354 12.85 11.64 1.61
CA VAL A 354 12.52 11.87 3.02
C VAL A 354 12.08 10.57 3.68
N GLY A 355 12.78 10.20 4.77
CA GLY A 355 12.51 8.98 5.53
C GLY A 355 13.55 7.89 5.30
N LEU A 356 14.01 7.23 6.37
CA LEU A 356 14.85 6.04 6.21
C LEU A 356 14.02 4.86 5.73
N THR A 357 14.66 3.94 5.02
CA THR A 357 14.06 2.65 4.71
C THR A 357 13.90 1.82 5.99
N LEU A 358 12.99 0.85 5.97
CA LEU A 358 12.83 -0.07 7.10
C LEU A 358 14.12 -0.80 7.47
N THR A 359 15.03 -1.02 6.50
CA THR A 359 16.30 -1.71 6.71
C THR A 359 17.14 -1.09 7.83
N GLU A 360 17.07 0.23 7.96
CA GLU A 360 17.75 0.99 9.02
C GLU A 360 16.81 1.34 10.17
N ALA A 361 15.60 1.80 9.85
CA ALA A 361 14.68 2.33 10.85
C ALA A 361 14.17 1.27 11.83
N LEU A 362 13.87 0.05 11.37
CA LEU A 362 13.22 -0.96 12.20
C LEU A 362 14.14 -1.51 13.31
N PRO A 363 15.37 -1.96 13.03
CA PRO A 363 16.30 -2.36 14.09
C PRO A 363 16.64 -1.22 15.06
N ALA A 364 16.73 0.01 14.56
CA ALA A 364 17.01 1.18 15.41
C ALA A 364 15.88 1.45 16.41
N VAL A 365 14.61 1.40 15.97
CA VAL A 365 13.45 1.55 16.85
C VAL A 365 13.41 0.44 17.90
N GLU A 366 13.62 -0.82 17.48
CA GLU A 366 13.69 -1.93 18.43
C GLU A 366 14.80 -1.72 19.48
N ASN A 367 15.99 -1.31 19.04
CA ASN A 367 17.13 -1.06 19.94
C ASN A 367 16.82 0.04 20.96
N VAL A 368 16.15 1.13 20.55
CA VAL A 368 15.70 2.17 21.50
C VAL A 368 14.74 1.57 22.52
N LEU A 369 13.76 0.77 22.10
CA LEU A 369 12.83 0.14 23.03
C LEU A 369 13.50 -0.86 23.99
N ILE A 370 14.50 -1.62 23.53
CA ILE A 370 15.27 -2.53 24.39
C ILE A 370 16.07 -1.73 25.42
N LYS A 371 16.80 -0.70 24.97
CA LYS A 371 17.62 0.17 25.83
C LYS A 371 16.82 0.78 26.99
N HIS A 372 15.55 1.11 26.76
CA HIS A 372 14.67 1.69 27.78
C HIS A 372 13.81 0.66 28.53
N GLY A 373 13.98 -0.64 28.28
CA GLY A 373 13.20 -1.71 28.93
C GLY A 373 11.75 -1.84 28.44
N LEU A 374 11.37 -1.14 27.37
CA LEU A 374 9.99 -1.03 26.88
C LEU A 374 9.64 -2.01 25.75
N ARG A 375 10.59 -2.79 25.24
CA ARG A 375 10.37 -3.70 24.11
C ARG A 375 9.28 -4.75 24.37
N GLN A 376 9.14 -5.22 25.61
CA GLN A 376 8.10 -6.19 25.98
C GLN A 376 6.71 -5.55 26.09
N ARG A 377 6.67 -4.25 26.43
CA ARG A 377 5.46 -3.45 26.61
C ARG A 377 4.86 -2.96 25.29
N ILE A 378 5.71 -2.53 24.36
CA ILE A 378 5.30 -1.87 23.11
C ILE A 378 5.47 -2.83 21.94
N ARG A 379 4.39 -3.10 21.21
CA ARG A 379 4.45 -3.94 20.01
C ARG A 379 4.99 -3.16 18.82
N ILE A 380 5.84 -3.77 18.00
CA ILE A 380 6.36 -3.13 16.79
C ILE A 380 5.65 -3.69 15.55
N ILE A 381 5.08 -2.81 14.74
CA ILE A 381 4.46 -3.16 13.46
C ILE A 381 5.32 -2.61 12.33
N ALA A 382 5.86 -3.47 11.46
CA ALA A 382 6.57 -3.02 10.28
C ALA A 382 5.58 -2.72 9.13
N SER A 383 5.77 -1.59 8.46
CA SER A 383 5.01 -1.15 7.28
C SER A 383 5.97 -0.62 6.21
N GLY A 384 5.65 -0.84 4.93
CA GLY A 384 6.49 -0.40 3.81
C GLY A 384 6.37 -1.34 2.62
N LYS A 385 7.42 -1.44 1.80
CA LYS A 385 7.48 -2.39 0.68
C LYS A 385 7.72 -3.83 1.14
N ARG A 386 6.76 -4.40 1.89
CA ARG A 386 6.78 -5.79 2.38
C ARG A 386 5.64 -6.55 1.70
N ILE A 387 5.92 -7.10 0.53
CA ILE A 387 4.93 -7.76 -0.32
C ILE A 387 5.24 -9.24 -0.58
N ASN A 388 6.50 -9.66 -0.40
CA ASN A 388 6.96 -11.04 -0.57
C ASN A 388 7.42 -11.68 0.76
N PRO A 389 7.49 -13.01 0.87
CA PRO A 389 7.83 -13.72 2.11
C PRO A 389 9.21 -13.36 2.63
N THR A 390 10.21 -13.22 1.74
CA THR A 390 11.57 -12.80 2.11
C THR A 390 11.58 -11.47 2.88
N GLU A 391 10.79 -10.50 2.43
CA GLU A 391 10.79 -9.16 3.02
C GLU A 391 10.05 -9.11 4.35
N VAL A 392 9.02 -9.96 4.50
CA VAL A 392 8.24 -10.13 5.73
C VAL A 392 9.04 -10.91 6.76
N ALA A 393 9.66 -12.03 6.39
CA ALA A 393 10.53 -12.82 7.26
C ALA A 393 11.73 -11.98 7.77
N TRP A 394 12.34 -11.17 6.90
CA TRP A 394 13.38 -10.25 7.33
C TRP A 394 12.88 -9.22 8.34
N ALA A 395 11.67 -8.68 8.17
CA ALA A 395 11.11 -7.71 9.11
C ALA A 395 10.89 -8.34 10.50
N LEU A 396 10.50 -9.61 10.55
CA LEU A 396 10.40 -10.38 11.78
C LEU A 396 11.79 -10.58 12.41
N CYS A 397 12.81 -10.99 11.62
CA CYS A 397 14.20 -11.06 12.10
C CYS A 397 14.67 -9.72 12.67
N ALA A 398 14.28 -8.60 12.06
CA ALA A 398 14.67 -7.24 12.42
C ALA A 398 13.88 -6.65 13.59
N GLY A 399 12.98 -7.42 14.22
CA GLY A 399 12.33 -7.04 15.47
C GLY A 399 10.83 -6.73 15.39
N ALA A 400 10.19 -6.89 14.23
CA ALA A 400 8.75 -6.68 14.10
C ALA A 400 7.95 -7.79 14.79
N ASP A 401 6.91 -7.40 15.54
CA ASP A 401 5.91 -8.32 16.09
C ASP A 401 4.82 -8.64 15.06
N PHE A 402 4.55 -7.69 14.17
CA PHE A 402 3.58 -7.79 13.09
C PHE A 402 4.09 -7.07 11.85
N VAL A 403 3.63 -7.49 10.68
CA VAL A 403 3.91 -6.83 9.41
C VAL A 403 2.61 -6.43 8.75
N THR A 404 2.54 -5.22 8.21
CA THR A 404 1.41 -4.74 7.42
C THR A 404 1.86 -4.38 6.02
N SER A 405 0.98 -4.61 5.05
CA SER A 405 1.22 -4.23 3.65
C SER A 405 -0.01 -3.56 3.07
N ALA A 406 0.20 -2.48 2.31
CA ALA A 406 -0.85 -1.90 1.46
C ALA A 406 -0.68 -2.43 0.03
N ARG A 407 0.52 -2.28 -0.54
CA ARG A 407 0.79 -2.59 -1.95
C ARG A 407 0.62 -4.07 -2.28
N GLY A 408 1.00 -4.98 -1.38
CA GLY A 408 0.81 -6.42 -1.57
C GLY A 408 -0.66 -6.75 -1.79
N PHE A 409 -1.54 -6.23 -0.93
CA PHE A 409 -2.98 -6.41 -1.07
C PHE A 409 -3.56 -5.68 -2.28
N MET A 410 -3.02 -4.53 -2.69
CA MET A 410 -3.40 -3.91 -3.97
C MET A 410 -3.06 -4.81 -5.17
N PHE A 411 -1.90 -5.46 -5.18
CA PHE A 411 -1.55 -6.44 -6.21
C PHE A 411 -2.45 -7.69 -6.14
N ALA A 412 -2.82 -8.13 -4.94
CA ALA A 412 -3.79 -9.22 -4.77
C ALA A 412 -5.16 -8.87 -5.37
N LEU A 413 -5.63 -7.62 -5.24
CA LEU A 413 -6.83 -7.10 -5.93
C LEU A 413 -6.66 -7.04 -7.46
N GLY A 414 -5.42 -6.91 -7.94
CA GLY A 414 -5.08 -6.85 -9.36
C GLY A 414 -4.56 -5.49 -9.84
N CYS A 415 -3.97 -4.69 -8.95
CA CYS A 415 -3.19 -3.52 -9.35
C CYS A 415 -2.13 -3.94 -10.38
N ILE A 416 -1.94 -3.15 -11.44
CA ILE A 416 -0.91 -3.40 -12.47
C ILE A 416 0.24 -2.40 -12.41
N GLN A 417 0.35 -1.65 -11.30
CA GLN A 417 1.33 -0.57 -11.15
C GLN A 417 1.21 0.53 -12.23
N ALA A 418 -0.01 0.92 -12.59
CA ALA A 418 -0.23 1.96 -13.60
C ALA A 418 0.21 3.39 -13.19
N LEU A 419 0.58 3.61 -11.91
CA LEU A 419 1.03 4.90 -11.36
C LEU A 419 0.10 6.12 -11.59
N GLN A 420 -1.20 5.88 -11.79
CA GLN A 420 -2.22 6.94 -12.03
C GLN A 420 -3.25 7.05 -10.90
N CYS A 421 -2.87 6.68 -9.66
CA CYS A 421 -3.81 6.55 -8.54
C CYS A 421 -4.52 7.87 -8.16
N ASN A 422 -3.85 9.00 -8.38
CA ASN A 422 -4.36 10.36 -8.15
C ASN A 422 -5.33 10.83 -9.25
N LYS A 423 -5.20 10.32 -10.48
CA LYS A 423 -5.93 10.81 -11.67
C LYS A 423 -7.37 10.31 -11.76
N ASN A 424 -7.78 9.37 -10.90
CA ASN A 424 -9.09 8.72 -10.93
C ASN A 424 -9.36 7.91 -12.21
N THR A 425 -8.30 7.53 -12.92
CA THR A 425 -8.34 6.72 -14.16
C THR A 425 -7.74 5.34 -13.96
N CYS A 426 -7.80 4.80 -12.74
CA CYS A 426 -7.26 3.47 -12.44
C CYS A 426 -7.92 2.40 -13.33
N PRO A 427 -7.16 1.73 -14.21
CA PRO A 427 -7.74 0.81 -15.19
C PRO A 427 -8.30 -0.47 -14.56
N THR A 428 -7.93 -0.77 -13.31
CA THR A 428 -8.34 -1.98 -12.60
C THR A 428 -9.39 -1.72 -11.54
N GLY A 429 -9.97 -0.52 -11.49
CA GLY A 429 -11.06 -0.18 -10.58
C GLY A 429 -10.67 0.03 -9.12
N ILE A 430 -9.38 -0.09 -8.75
CA ILE A 430 -8.93 -0.04 -7.35
C ILE A 430 -8.88 1.39 -6.81
N THR A 431 -8.27 2.34 -7.54
CA THR A 431 -8.03 3.71 -7.07
C THR A 431 -8.82 4.75 -7.87
N THR A 432 -10.06 4.41 -8.24
CA THR A 432 -10.97 5.26 -9.00
C THR A 432 -12.39 5.24 -8.43
N HIS A 433 -13.11 6.34 -8.62
CA HIS A 433 -14.54 6.53 -8.36
C HIS A 433 -15.35 6.64 -9.65
N ASN A 434 -14.76 6.29 -10.80
CA ASN A 434 -15.48 6.12 -12.05
C ASN A 434 -16.21 4.75 -12.04
N PRO A 435 -17.55 4.70 -12.11
CA PRO A 435 -18.32 3.46 -12.10
C PRO A 435 -17.94 2.47 -13.21
N ASP A 436 -17.59 2.97 -14.41
CA ASP A 436 -17.24 2.10 -15.55
C ASP A 436 -15.93 1.36 -15.32
N LEU A 437 -14.96 2.01 -14.67
CA LEU A 437 -13.70 1.39 -14.29
C LEU A 437 -13.85 0.49 -13.06
N GLN A 438 -14.74 0.83 -12.12
CA GLN A 438 -15.02 0.02 -10.94
C GLN A 438 -15.70 -1.31 -11.30
N ARG A 439 -16.48 -1.36 -12.38
CA ARG A 439 -17.17 -2.58 -12.85
C ARG A 439 -16.24 -3.78 -13.04
N GLY A 440 -14.98 -3.53 -13.40
CA GLY A 440 -13.97 -4.59 -13.58
C GLY A 440 -13.45 -5.22 -12.29
N LEU A 441 -13.77 -4.65 -11.12
CA LEU A 441 -13.30 -5.12 -9.81
C LEU A 441 -14.42 -5.81 -9.03
N ASP A 442 -14.66 -7.09 -9.29
CA ASP A 442 -15.65 -7.90 -8.57
C ASP A 442 -15.22 -8.18 -7.11
N PRO A 443 -15.90 -7.61 -6.10
CA PRO A 443 -15.52 -7.77 -4.69
C PRO A 443 -15.49 -9.22 -4.21
N ALA A 444 -16.42 -10.07 -4.68
CA ALA A 444 -16.53 -11.46 -4.22
C ALA A 444 -15.32 -12.28 -4.68
N ASN A 445 -14.97 -12.18 -5.97
CA ASN A 445 -13.75 -12.79 -6.51
C ASN A 445 -12.50 -12.24 -5.83
N LYS A 446 -12.40 -10.92 -5.69
CA LYS A 446 -11.21 -10.27 -5.13
C LYS A 446 -11.03 -10.55 -3.64
N ALA A 447 -12.09 -10.76 -2.87
CA ALA A 447 -11.99 -11.18 -1.47
C ALA A 447 -11.28 -12.53 -1.32
N ASN A 448 -11.57 -13.50 -2.20
CA ASN A 448 -10.83 -14.78 -2.21
C ASN A 448 -9.34 -14.55 -2.51
N ARG A 449 -9.04 -13.66 -3.46
CA ARG A 449 -7.65 -13.33 -3.81
C ARG A 449 -6.87 -12.67 -2.67
N VAL A 450 -7.51 -11.77 -1.94
CA VAL A 450 -6.97 -11.15 -0.72
C VAL A 450 -6.66 -12.21 0.34
N ALA A 451 -7.60 -13.12 0.59
CA ALA A 451 -7.42 -14.18 1.59
C ALA A 451 -6.30 -15.15 1.21
N ASN A 452 -6.28 -15.60 -0.05
CA ASN A 452 -5.26 -16.52 -0.56
C ASN A 452 -3.86 -15.89 -0.51
N TYR A 453 -3.73 -14.62 -0.90
CA TYR A 453 -2.46 -13.91 -0.81
C TYR A 453 -1.92 -13.88 0.62
N GLN A 454 -2.77 -13.50 1.58
CA GLN A 454 -2.37 -13.45 2.99
C GLN A 454 -1.93 -14.83 3.50
N LYS A 455 -2.74 -15.87 3.26
CA LYS A 455 -2.46 -17.23 3.75
C LYS A 455 -1.21 -17.82 3.11
N ASN A 456 -1.04 -17.69 1.80
CA ASN A 456 0.13 -18.20 1.10
C ASN A 456 1.41 -17.44 1.49
N LEU A 457 1.31 -16.13 1.74
CA LEU A 457 2.44 -15.36 2.26
C LEU A 457 2.86 -15.83 3.67
N VAL A 458 1.90 -16.01 4.58
CA VAL A 458 2.22 -16.52 5.92
C VAL A 458 2.78 -17.94 5.85
N LYS A 459 2.22 -18.80 4.98
CA LYS A 459 2.73 -20.16 4.75
C LYS A 459 4.19 -20.13 4.31
N GLU A 460 4.55 -19.32 3.31
CA GLU A 460 5.94 -19.24 2.83
C GLU A 460 6.89 -18.59 3.84
N VAL A 461 6.42 -17.65 4.66
CA VAL A 461 7.22 -17.13 5.79
C VAL A 461 7.46 -18.24 6.82
N SER A 462 6.48 -19.09 7.09
CA SER A 462 6.67 -20.26 7.97
C SER A 462 7.69 -21.24 7.40
N ILE A 463 7.67 -21.51 6.09
CA ILE A 463 8.68 -22.35 5.42
C ILE A 463 10.10 -21.77 5.62
N ILE A 464 10.26 -20.45 5.49
CA ILE A 464 11.54 -19.79 5.78
C ILE A 464 11.93 -19.99 7.24
N ALA A 465 11.00 -19.77 8.17
CA ALA A 465 11.25 -19.94 9.60
C ALA A 465 11.70 -21.37 9.95
N HIS A 466 11.04 -22.39 9.40
CA HIS A 466 11.40 -23.80 9.58
C HIS A 466 12.76 -24.13 8.95
N SER A 467 13.04 -23.56 7.78
CA SER A 467 14.36 -23.67 7.13
C SER A 467 15.47 -23.04 7.96
N CYS A 468 15.16 -22.01 8.77
CA CYS A 468 16.06 -21.41 9.75
C CYS A 468 16.13 -22.19 11.09
N GLY A 469 15.39 -23.28 11.24
CA GLY A 469 15.39 -24.12 12.44
C GLY A 469 14.48 -23.65 13.57
N VAL A 470 13.59 -22.69 13.33
CA VAL A 470 12.66 -22.18 14.36
C VAL A 470 11.22 -22.59 14.07
N ALA A 471 10.45 -22.87 15.13
CA ALA A 471 9.12 -23.48 15.03
C ALA A 471 8.04 -22.64 14.33
N GLY A 472 8.29 -21.34 14.11
CA GLY A 472 7.38 -20.48 13.36
C GLY A 472 7.85 -19.03 13.21
N PRO A 473 7.15 -18.21 12.41
CA PRO A 473 7.55 -16.86 12.03
C PRO A 473 7.98 -15.92 13.17
N ARG A 474 7.26 -15.95 14.30
CA ARG A 474 7.54 -15.07 15.46
C ARG A 474 8.83 -15.42 16.23
N ARG A 475 9.48 -16.54 15.89
CA ARG A 475 10.75 -16.99 16.47
C ARG A 475 11.96 -16.60 15.61
N LEU A 476 11.73 -15.91 14.50
CA LEU A 476 12.78 -15.32 13.71
C LEU A 476 13.40 -14.15 14.48
N HIS A 477 14.72 -14.22 14.66
CA HIS A 477 15.58 -13.21 15.26
C HIS A 477 16.71 -12.82 14.30
N ARG A 478 17.41 -11.71 14.57
CA ARG A 478 18.49 -11.15 13.73
C ARG A 478 19.51 -12.19 13.26
N GLN A 479 19.95 -13.11 14.12
CA GLN A 479 20.88 -14.20 13.78
C GLN A 479 20.45 -15.10 12.60
N HIS A 480 19.15 -15.16 12.27
CA HIS A 480 18.63 -16.01 11.19
C HIS A 480 18.71 -15.34 9.81
N ALA A 481 19.19 -14.09 9.72
CA ALA A 481 19.36 -13.38 8.48
C ALA A 481 20.79 -12.84 8.33
N ARG A 482 21.26 -12.82 7.09
CA ARG A 482 22.51 -12.17 6.66
C ARG A 482 22.21 -11.15 5.58
N ILE A 483 22.99 -10.08 5.56
CA ILE A 483 22.89 -9.00 4.59
C ILE A 483 24.17 -8.94 3.78
N VAL A 484 24.02 -8.96 2.46
CA VAL A 484 25.13 -8.84 1.52
C VAL A 484 25.68 -7.42 1.54
N THR A 485 27.00 -7.29 1.61
CA THR A 485 27.74 -6.03 1.68
C THR A 485 28.36 -5.67 0.32
N PRO A 486 28.93 -4.46 0.13
CA PRO A 486 29.48 -4.01 -1.15
C PRO A 486 30.53 -4.93 -1.80
N ASN A 487 31.24 -5.75 -1.02
CA ASN A 487 32.24 -6.69 -1.53
C ASN A 487 31.64 -8.02 -2.03
N GLY A 488 30.31 -8.19 -2.01
CA GLY A 488 29.61 -9.40 -2.42
C GLY A 488 29.54 -10.50 -1.35
N LEU A 489 30.23 -10.35 -0.23
CA LEU A 489 30.10 -11.21 0.95
C LEU A 489 28.97 -10.71 1.85
N SER A 490 28.42 -11.58 2.69
CA SER A 490 27.37 -11.23 3.64
C SER A 490 27.85 -11.23 5.09
N ILE A 491 27.24 -10.39 5.91
CA ILE A 491 27.44 -10.36 7.37
C ILE A 491 26.12 -10.71 8.09
N PRO A 492 26.17 -11.36 9.26
CA PRO A 492 24.98 -11.59 10.08
C PRO A 492 24.26 -10.28 10.43
N LEU A 493 22.93 -10.29 10.47
CA LEU A 493 22.14 -9.09 10.78
C LEU A 493 22.31 -8.66 12.24
N ASP A 494 22.58 -9.58 13.16
CA ASP A 494 22.90 -9.31 14.56
C ASP A 494 24.31 -8.74 14.76
N GLU A 495 25.23 -8.94 13.82
CA GLU A 495 26.51 -8.22 13.79
C GLU A 495 26.37 -6.84 13.14
N LEU A 496 25.61 -6.74 12.05
CA LEU A 496 25.36 -5.47 11.35
C LEU A 496 24.52 -4.49 12.19
N GLN A 497 23.54 -5.02 12.93
CA GLN A 497 22.63 -4.28 13.79
C GLN A 497 22.59 -4.99 15.15
N PRO A 498 23.61 -4.80 15.99
CA PRO A 498 23.67 -5.46 17.29
C PRO A 498 22.56 -4.99 18.21
N TYR A 499 22.09 -5.91 19.05
CA TYR A 499 21.25 -5.53 20.18
C TYR A 499 22.06 -4.68 21.17
N PRO A 500 21.46 -3.67 21.81
CA PRO A 500 22.14 -2.93 22.87
C PRO A 500 22.49 -3.89 24.02
N LYS A 501 23.64 -3.66 24.66
CA LYS A 501 23.98 -4.35 25.92
C LYS A 501 23.00 -3.89 26.98
N MET A 502 22.33 -4.84 27.64
CA MET A 502 21.46 -4.55 28.79
C MET A 502 22.28 -4.16 30.01
#